data_AF-A0A923MG94-F1
#
_entry.id   AF-A0A923MG94-F1
#
_cell.length_a   1.000
_cell.length_b   1.000
_cell.length_c   1.000
_cell.angle_alpha   90.00
_cell.angle_beta   90.00
_cell.angle_gamma   90.00
#
_symmetry.space_group_name_H-M   'P 1'
#
loop_
_entity.id
_entity.type
_entity.pdbx_description
1 polymer ?
#
loop_
_entity_poly.entity_id
_entity_poly.type
_entity_poly.pdbx_seq_one_letter_code
_entity_poly.pdbx_strand_id
1 'polypeptide(L)'
;MSRSLSNKDAGFRNKQERAEYFLLDERRLRQTKVTDLDRKLWEKVIQFSDFFEDMLFTPGTITYPFLECKISDDNGNEIAPTAVLPVGLHNFNYNSFYYRVREMTPPYMACFNKANYSLKVDPRHIDDDYVILHEMIHMHEFVLEIYPTYYHDAILYSLYHDLRSKIEDLDRRMERQGHIVMQEELAQFGGVHDLLFLLKSFDLDLRMNYPLGTVFGYGMAD
;
A
#
# COMPACT_ATOMS: atom_id res chain seq x y z
N MET A 1 -6.64 21.43 34.24
CA MET A 1 -7.79 21.75 33.37
C MET A 1 -7.49 21.23 31.97
N SER A 2 -8.10 20.09 31.64
CA SER A 2 -8.01 19.41 30.35
C SER A 2 -8.85 20.17 29.32
N ARG A 3 -8.23 20.66 28.25
CA ARG A 3 -8.95 21.18 27.08
C ARG A 3 -9.14 20.02 26.10
N SER A 4 -10.34 19.46 26.09
CA SER A 4 -10.84 18.67 24.97
C SER A 4 -10.88 19.59 23.74
N LEU A 5 -10.06 19.27 22.73
CA LEU A 5 -10.22 19.86 21.41
C LEU A 5 -11.44 19.19 20.76
N SER A 6 -12.52 19.98 20.69
CA SER A 6 -13.74 19.68 19.96
C SER A 6 -13.42 19.41 18.49
N ASN A 7 -13.91 18.28 18.00
CA ASN A 7 -13.68 17.70 16.68
C ASN A 7 -14.49 18.40 15.57
N LYS A 8 -14.42 19.74 15.49
CA LYS A 8 -15.08 20.52 14.44
C LYS A 8 -14.05 21.41 13.74
N ASP A 9 -13.84 21.09 12.46
CA ASP A 9 -13.18 21.90 11.43
C ASP A 9 -11.70 22.19 11.66
N ALA A 10 -10.86 21.16 11.53
CA ALA A 10 -9.49 21.38 11.08
C ALA A 10 -9.57 21.92 9.63
N GLY A 11 -9.29 23.22 9.47
CA GLY A 11 -9.36 23.94 8.20
C GLY A 11 -8.26 23.49 7.23
N PHE A 12 -8.41 22.31 6.64
CA PHE A 12 -7.51 21.79 5.61
C PHE A 12 -7.75 22.54 4.30
N ARG A 13 -6.67 23.02 3.66
CA ARG A 13 -6.72 23.79 2.41
C ARG A 13 -6.99 22.92 1.19
N ASN A 14 -6.65 21.63 1.23
CA ASN A 14 -6.92 20.67 0.16
C ASN A 14 -6.94 19.21 0.68
N LYS A 15 -7.27 18.27 -0.22
CA LYS A 15 -7.33 16.82 0.09
C LYS A 15 -5.97 16.25 0.54
N GLN A 16 -4.86 16.78 0.00
CA GLN A 16 -3.51 16.36 0.34
C GLN A 16 -3.15 16.74 1.79
N GLU A 17 -3.34 18.00 2.19
CA GLU A 17 -3.05 18.47 3.56
C GLU A 17 -3.88 17.70 4.60
N ARG A 18 -5.11 17.33 4.24
CA ARG A 18 -5.94 16.43 5.05
C ARG A 18 -5.32 15.03 5.12
N ALA A 19 -5.00 14.39 4.01
CA ALA A 19 -4.44 13.03 4.03
C ALA A 19 -3.09 12.97 4.77
N GLU A 20 -2.23 13.97 4.59
CA GLU A 20 -0.93 14.09 5.27
C GLU A 20 -1.09 14.28 6.79
N TYR A 21 -1.98 15.17 7.23
CA TYR A 21 -2.29 15.32 8.66
C TYR A 21 -2.79 14.00 9.27
N PHE A 22 -3.56 13.24 8.49
CA PHE A 22 -4.11 11.96 8.92
C PHE A 22 -3.02 10.88 9.05
N LEU A 23 -2.03 10.83 8.14
CA LEU A 23 -0.90 9.91 8.21
C LEU A 23 0.00 10.19 9.43
N LEU A 24 0.09 11.44 9.86
CA LEU A 24 0.90 11.90 11.00
C LEU A 24 0.23 11.73 12.38
N ASP A 25 -1.05 11.34 12.44
CA ASP A 25 -1.79 11.23 13.71
C ASP A 25 -1.68 9.83 14.33
N GLU A 26 -0.60 9.60 15.09
CA GLU A 26 -0.32 8.34 15.82
C GLU A 26 -1.34 7.99 16.92
N ARG A 27 -2.30 8.88 17.22
CA ARG A 27 -3.15 8.79 18.41
C ARG A 27 -4.36 7.86 18.27
N ARG A 28 -4.48 7.10 17.17
CA ARG A 28 -5.73 6.41 16.78
C ARG A 28 -5.99 5.07 17.44
N LEU A 29 -5.01 4.49 18.11
CA LEU A 29 -5.23 3.36 19.02
C LEU A 29 -6.15 3.71 20.23
N ARG A 30 -6.57 4.98 20.38
CA ARG A 30 -7.37 5.46 21.51
C ARG A 30 -8.89 5.44 21.34
N GLN A 31 -9.49 4.62 20.45
CA GLN A 31 -10.96 4.46 20.43
C GLN A 31 -11.53 3.02 20.32
N THR A 32 -12.37 2.70 21.33
CA THR A 32 -13.40 1.65 21.46
C THR A 32 -12.96 0.18 21.32
N LYS A 33 -13.12 -0.55 22.43
CA LYS A 33 -13.04 -2.01 22.65
C LYS A 33 -12.46 -2.78 21.45
N VAL A 34 -11.13 -2.78 21.34
CA VAL A 34 -10.38 -3.62 20.40
C VAL A 34 -10.64 -5.08 20.77
N THR A 35 -11.04 -5.88 19.80
CA THR A 35 -11.22 -7.33 20.00
C THR A 35 -9.88 -8.05 19.83
N ASP A 36 -9.80 -9.29 20.31
CA ASP A 36 -8.59 -10.11 20.08
C ASP A 36 -8.35 -10.36 18.59
N LEU A 37 -9.42 -10.44 17.78
CA LEU A 37 -9.33 -10.57 16.34
C LEU A 37 -8.86 -9.27 15.66
N ASP A 38 -9.33 -8.10 16.11
CA ASP A 38 -8.85 -6.80 15.61
C ASP A 38 -7.33 -6.66 15.86
N ARG A 39 -6.86 -7.11 17.03
CA ARG A 39 -5.44 -7.13 17.37
C ARG A 39 -4.66 -8.14 16.53
N LYS A 40 -5.17 -9.36 16.34
CA LYS A 40 -4.56 -10.38 15.46
C LYS A 40 -4.37 -9.85 14.04
N LEU A 41 -5.37 -9.13 13.51
CA LEU A 41 -5.29 -8.49 12.20
C LEU A 41 -4.15 -7.46 12.14
N TRP A 42 -4.08 -6.57 13.13
CA TRP A 42 -2.99 -5.60 13.22
C TRP A 42 -1.61 -6.27 13.33
N GLU A 43 -1.47 -7.30 14.17
CA GLU A 43 -0.23 -8.07 14.32
C GLU A 43 0.23 -8.69 12.99
N LYS A 44 -0.70 -9.26 12.20
CA LYS A 44 -0.41 -9.78 10.86
C LYS A 44 0.05 -8.67 9.90
N VAL A 45 -0.61 -7.51 9.92
CA VAL A 45 -0.19 -6.37 9.08
C VAL A 45 1.21 -5.89 9.43
N ILE A 46 1.53 -5.81 10.73
CA ILE A 46 2.89 -5.49 11.18
C ILE A 46 3.89 -6.58 10.77
N GLN A 47 3.51 -7.86 10.84
CA GLN A 47 4.39 -8.96 10.40
C GLN A 47 4.77 -8.85 8.91
N PHE A 48 3.87 -8.34 8.07
CA PHE A 48 4.10 -8.19 6.63
C PHE A 48 4.66 -6.82 6.23
N SER A 49 4.93 -5.92 7.18
CA SER A 49 5.32 -4.53 6.87
C SER A 49 6.50 -4.44 5.92
N ASP A 50 7.51 -5.27 6.15
CA ASP A 50 8.81 -5.21 5.48
C ASP A 50 8.70 -5.61 4.01
N PHE A 51 7.63 -6.33 3.64
CA PHE A 51 7.39 -6.68 2.23
C PHE A 51 7.02 -5.49 1.37
N PHE A 52 6.71 -4.33 1.96
CA PHE A 52 6.30 -3.12 1.26
C PHE A 52 7.32 -1.99 1.34
N GLU A 53 8.53 -2.24 1.86
CA GLU A 53 9.59 -1.23 1.94
C GLU A 53 9.94 -0.62 0.58
N ASP A 54 9.87 -1.41 -0.51
CA ASP A 54 10.06 -0.91 -1.87
C ASP A 54 9.01 0.14 -2.28
N MET A 55 7.78 0.06 -1.76
CA MET A 55 6.75 1.07 -2.02
C MET A 55 6.98 2.38 -1.24
N LEU A 56 7.91 2.38 -0.28
CA LEU A 56 8.27 3.53 0.56
C LEU A 56 9.65 4.11 0.23
N PHE A 57 10.33 3.59 -0.80
CA PHE A 57 11.69 3.97 -1.16
C PHE A 57 12.66 3.83 0.03
N THR A 58 12.51 2.77 0.83
CA THR A 58 13.41 2.49 1.95
C THR A 58 14.83 2.17 1.44
N PRO A 59 15.91 2.61 2.11
CA PRO A 59 17.28 2.26 1.75
C PRO A 59 17.48 0.75 1.58
N GLY A 60 18.12 0.34 0.49
CA GLY A 60 18.39 -1.07 0.18
C GLY A 60 17.32 -1.76 -0.67
N THR A 61 16.21 -1.07 -0.97
CA THR A 61 15.16 -1.58 -1.86
C THR A 61 15.41 -1.23 -3.32
N ILE A 62 14.70 -1.90 -4.24
CA ILE A 62 14.83 -1.68 -5.69
C ILE A 62 14.42 -0.28 -6.16
N THR A 63 13.66 0.46 -5.35
CA THR A 63 13.17 1.81 -5.68
C THR A 63 14.07 2.92 -5.14
N TYR A 64 14.88 2.64 -4.10
CA TYR A 64 15.77 3.62 -3.48
C TYR A 64 16.68 4.37 -4.47
N PRO A 65 17.25 3.74 -5.53
CA PRO A 65 18.09 4.44 -6.49
C PRO A 65 17.41 5.64 -7.18
N PHE A 66 16.08 5.67 -7.26
CA PHE A 66 15.34 6.81 -7.81
C PHE A 66 15.34 8.04 -6.91
N LEU A 67 15.74 7.90 -5.64
CA LEU A 67 15.98 9.03 -4.75
C LEU A 67 17.42 9.53 -4.81
N GLU A 68 18.36 8.80 -5.40
CA GLU A 68 19.76 9.22 -5.46
C GLU A 68 19.94 10.40 -6.42
N CYS A 69 20.45 11.51 -5.88
CA CYS A 69 20.84 12.67 -6.67
C CYS A 69 22.36 12.65 -6.82
N LYS A 70 22.85 12.88 -8.03
CA LYS A 70 24.28 13.15 -8.26
C LYS A 70 24.46 14.64 -8.43
N ILE A 71 25.08 15.28 -7.44
CA ILE A 71 25.47 16.70 -7.52
C ILE A 71 26.99 16.80 -7.41
N SER A 72 27.57 17.76 -8.11
CA SER A 72 28.96 18.16 -7.85
C SER A 72 28.96 19.34 -6.91
N ASP A 73 29.83 19.32 -5.90
CA ASP A 73 30.09 20.49 -5.08
C ASP A 73 30.89 21.55 -5.88
N ASP A 74 31.07 22.73 -5.29
CA ASP A 74 31.81 23.83 -5.92
C ASP A 74 33.29 23.50 -6.22
N ASN A 75 33.82 22.40 -5.66
CA ASN A 75 35.17 21.89 -5.88
C ASN A 75 35.21 20.74 -6.90
N GLY A 76 34.07 20.36 -7.48
CA GLY A 76 33.95 19.23 -8.41
C GLY A 76 33.91 17.85 -7.75
N ASN A 77 33.77 17.76 -6.43
CA ASN A 77 33.54 16.48 -5.75
C ASN A 77 32.09 16.04 -5.95
N GLU A 78 31.89 14.77 -6.30
CA GLU A 78 30.55 14.18 -6.38
C GLU A 78 30.00 13.97 -4.96
N ILE A 79 28.87 14.60 -4.66
CA ILE A 79 28.05 14.33 -3.49
C ILE A 79 26.83 13.54 -3.98
N ALA A 80 26.48 12.47 -3.27
CA ALA A 80 25.29 11.66 -3.53
C ALA A 80 24.23 11.87 -2.44
N PRO A 81 23.58 13.05 -2.33
CA PRO A 81 22.44 13.20 -1.44
C PRO A 81 21.22 12.45 -2.00
N THR A 82 20.23 12.19 -1.14
CA THR A 82 18.94 11.68 -1.59
C THR A 82 17.87 12.76 -1.64
N ALA A 83 16.94 12.65 -2.58
CA ALA A 83 15.73 13.45 -2.62
C ALA A 83 14.95 13.28 -1.31
N VAL A 84 14.36 14.38 -0.83
CA VAL A 84 13.50 14.36 0.36
C VAL A 84 12.14 13.82 -0.06
N LEU A 85 11.74 12.70 0.53
CA LEU A 85 10.41 12.13 0.32
C LEU A 85 9.31 13.04 0.88
N PRO A 86 8.13 13.10 0.24
CA PRO A 86 6.96 13.72 0.82
C PRO A 86 6.56 13.06 2.14
N VAL A 87 5.93 13.84 3.02
CA VAL A 87 5.72 13.47 4.42
C VAL A 87 4.96 12.15 4.60
N GLY A 88 4.01 11.82 3.71
CA GLY A 88 3.20 10.62 3.77
C GLY A 88 3.94 9.36 3.33
N LEU A 89 4.89 9.47 2.40
CA LEU A 89 5.79 8.36 2.05
C LEU A 89 6.88 8.20 3.11
N HIS A 90 7.43 9.31 3.61
CA HIS A 90 8.49 9.27 4.62
C HIS A 90 8.02 8.76 5.99
N ASN A 91 6.80 9.14 6.41
CA ASN A 91 6.23 8.79 7.71
C ASN A 91 5.09 7.78 7.60
N PHE A 92 5.01 7.00 6.51
CA PHE A 92 4.01 5.96 6.39
C PHE A 92 4.10 5.01 7.59
N ASN A 93 2.99 4.80 8.29
CA ASN A 93 2.95 3.95 9.46
C ASN A 93 1.63 3.20 9.52
N TYR A 94 1.70 1.87 9.62
CA TYR A 94 0.53 1.01 9.76
C TYR A 94 -0.29 1.32 11.03
N ASN A 95 0.30 1.96 12.04
CA ASN A 95 -0.42 2.41 13.24
C ASN A 95 -1.40 3.57 12.99
N SER A 96 -1.32 4.23 11.83
CA SER A 96 -2.21 5.33 11.46
C SER A 96 -3.59 4.86 10.96
N PHE A 97 -3.79 3.56 10.79
CA PHE A 97 -5.01 2.95 10.25
C PHE A 97 -5.85 2.21 11.32
N TYR A 98 -7.13 2.02 11.02
CA TYR A 98 -8.06 1.27 11.87
C TYR A 98 -8.24 -0.17 11.38
N TYR A 99 -8.08 -1.14 12.27
CA TYR A 99 -8.24 -2.56 11.95
C TYR A 99 -9.51 -3.11 12.57
N ARG A 100 -10.35 -3.77 11.78
CA ARG A 100 -11.61 -4.36 12.26
C ARG A 100 -11.90 -5.71 11.62
N VAL A 101 -12.14 -6.71 12.46
CA VAL A 101 -12.63 -8.02 12.01
C VAL A 101 -14.15 -8.09 12.20
N ARG A 102 -14.90 -8.20 11.09
CA ARG A 102 -16.37 -8.17 11.07
C ARG A 102 -16.89 -9.01 9.91
N GLU A 103 -18.01 -9.70 10.12
CA GLU A 103 -18.70 -10.41 9.03
C GLU A 103 -19.02 -9.48 7.86
N MET A 104 -18.72 -9.95 6.67
CA MET A 104 -18.96 -9.29 5.39
C MET A 104 -19.89 -10.16 4.55
N THR A 105 -20.76 -9.51 3.79
CA THR A 105 -21.64 -10.22 2.85
C THR A 105 -20.79 -10.87 1.76
N PRO A 106 -20.91 -12.18 1.49
CA PRO A 106 -20.22 -12.79 0.36
C PRO A 106 -20.53 -12.05 -0.96
N PRO A 107 -19.56 -11.93 -1.89
CA PRO A 107 -18.25 -12.60 -1.91
C PRO A 107 -17.11 -11.81 -1.21
N TYR A 108 -17.39 -10.70 -0.52
CA TYR A 108 -16.34 -9.84 0.02
C TYR A 108 -15.56 -10.52 1.16
N MET A 109 -14.23 -10.63 1.00
CA MET A 109 -13.32 -11.19 2.01
C MET A 109 -12.71 -10.12 2.91
N ALA A 110 -12.37 -8.97 2.32
CA ALA A 110 -11.81 -7.82 3.02
C ALA A 110 -12.10 -6.53 2.24
N CYS A 111 -11.80 -5.38 2.86
CA CYS A 111 -11.90 -4.07 2.22
C CYS A 111 -11.09 -3.02 2.99
N PHE A 112 -10.21 -2.33 2.27
CA PHE A 112 -9.61 -1.08 2.69
C PHE A 112 -10.47 0.11 2.28
N ASN A 113 -10.95 0.84 3.27
CA ASN A 113 -11.79 2.02 3.07
C ASN A 113 -10.96 3.30 3.23
N LYS A 114 -10.62 3.91 2.09
CA LYS A 114 -9.86 5.17 1.98
C LYS A 114 -10.50 6.35 2.73
N ALA A 115 -11.84 6.38 2.85
CA ALA A 115 -12.55 7.53 3.44
C ALA A 115 -12.41 7.59 4.97
N ASN A 116 -12.29 6.44 5.63
CA ASN A 116 -12.17 6.34 7.08
C ASN A 116 -10.85 5.69 7.54
N TYR A 117 -9.93 5.40 6.62
CA TYR A 117 -8.61 4.82 6.89
C TYR A 117 -8.72 3.50 7.64
N SER A 118 -9.67 2.64 7.25
CA SER A 118 -9.90 1.36 7.92
C SER A 118 -9.70 0.16 7.00
N LEU A 119 -8.98 -0.83 7.49
CA LEU A 119 -8.86 -2.16 6.90
C LEU A 119 -9.81 -3.09 7.64
N LYS A 120 -10.74 -3.69 6.89
CA LYS A 120 -11.72 -4.63 7.40
C LYS A 120 -11.49 -6.00 6.79
N VAL A 121 -11.54 -7.05 7.60
CA VAL A 121 -11.42 -8.44 7.14
C VAL A 121 -12.57 -9.25 7.72
N ASP A 122 -13.16 -10.12 6.91
CA ASP A 122 -14.13 -11.09 7.37
C ASP A 122 -13.46 -12.11 8.29
N PRO A 123 -14.06 -12.47 9.46
CA PRO A 123 -13.46 -13.43 10.38
C PRO A 123 -13.14 -14.79 9.75
N ARG A 124 -13.81 -15.20 8.67
CA ARG A 124 -13.52 -16.44 7.93
C ARG A 124 -12.17 -16.40 7.21
N HIS A 125 -11.64 -15.21 6.93
CA HIS A 125 -10.46 -14.96 6.11
C HIS A 125 -9.31 -14.31 6.89
N ILE A 126 -9.40 -14.25 8.23
CA ILE A 126 -8.37 -13.63 9.07
C ILE A 126 -7.03 -14.37 9.06
N ASP A 127 -7.06 -15.67 8.70
CA ASP A 127 -5.87 -16.52 8.58
C ASP A 127 -5.40 -16.68 7.13
N ASP A 128 -6.14 -16.11 6.18
CA ASP A 128 -5.78 -16.13 4.77
C ASP A 128 -4.85 -14.93 4.48
N ASP A 129 -3.54 -15.15 4.64
CA ASP A 129 -2.54 -14.08 4.55
C ASP A 129 -2.59 -13.30 3.24
N TYR A 130 -2.92 -13.97 2.12
CA TYR A 130 -3.06 -13.32 0.82
C TYR A 130 -4.18 -12.25 0.80
N VAL A 131 -5.22 -12.41 1.63
CA VAL A 131 -6.31 -11.41 1.75
C VAL A 131 -5.78 -10.15 2.42
N ILE A 132 -4.97 -10.30 3.47
CA ILE A 132 -4.39 -9.16 4.19
C ILE A 132 -3.34 -8.46 3.33
N LEU A 133 -2.48 -9.23 2.65
CA LEU A 133 -1.48 -8.71 1.72
C LEU A 133 -2.14 -7.90 0.58
N HIS A 134 -3.25 -8.38 0.03
CA HIS A 134 -4.03 -7.66 -0.99
C HIS A 134 -4.47 -6.27 -0.50
N GLU A 135 -5.08 -6.21 0.69
CA GLU A 135 -5.52 -4.93 1.26
C GLU A 135 -4.36 -4.01 1.62
N MET A 136 -3.20 -4.55 2.00
CA MET A 136 -2.01 -3.75 2.26
C MET A 136 -1.52 -3.04 0.99
N ILE A 137 -1.66 -3.64 -0.20
CA ILE A 137 -1.36 -2.94 -1.46
C ILE A 137 -2.26 -1.70 -1.60
N HIS A 138 -3.57 -1.83 -1.36
CA HIS A 138 -4.49 -0.69 -1.39
C HIS A 138 -4.15 0.40 -0.37
N MET A 139 -3.58 0.05 0.79
CA MET A 139 -3.11 1.03 1.78
C MET A 139 -1.93 1.85 1.24
N HIS A 140 -1.00 1.22 0.54
CA HIS A 140 0.15 1.90 -0.07
C HIS A 140 -0.24 2.74 -1.28
N GLU A 141 -1.06 2.20 -2.18
CA GLU A 141 -1.58 2.93 -3.33
C GLU A 141 -2.37 4.17 -2.91
N PHE A 142 -3.17 4.08 -1.84
CA PHE A 142 -3.85 5.23 -1.28
C PHE A 142 -2.90 6.36 -0.91
N VAL A 143 -1.70 6.05 -0.41
CA VAL A 143 -0.70 7.07 -0.08
C VAL A 143 -0.02 7.60 -1.33
N LEU A 144 0.28 6.75 -2.30
CA LEU A 144 0.84 7.15 -3.60
C LEU A 144 -0.10 8.08 -4.39
N GLU A 145 -1.41 7.83 -4.35
CA GLU A 145 -2.46 8.64 -5.00
C GLU A 145 -2.50 10.10 -4.51
N ILE A 146 -1.92 10.39 -3.33
CA ILE A 146 -1.83 11.75 -2.78
C ILE A 146 -0.75 12.57 -3.52
N TYR A 147 0.25 11.90 -4.07
CA TYR A 147 1.45 12.50 -4.62
C TYR A 147 1.46 12.49 -6.15
N PRO A 148 2.36 13.27 -6.78
CA PRO A 148 2.53 13.21 -8.23
C PRO A 148 2.82 11.79 -8.73
N THR A 149 2.32 11.46 -9.92
CA THR A 149 2.39 10.12 -10.50
C THR A 149 3.81 9.58 -10.69
N TYR A 150 4.84 10.43 -10.73
CA TYR A 150 6.22 9.95 -10.88
C TYR A 150 6.70 9.05 -9.72
N TYR A 151 6.10 9.13 -8.52
CA TYR A 151 6.40 8.16 -7.45
C TYR A 151 5.81 6.77 -7.78
N HIS A 152 4.58 6.75 -8.27
CA HIS A 152 3.92 5.52 -8.75
C HIS A 152 4.71 4.91 -9.92
N ASP A 153 5.08 5.73 -10.91
CA ASP A 153 5.85 5.30 -12.08
C ASP A 153 7.22 4.71 -11.70
N ALA A 154 7.92 5.31 -10.74
CA ALA A 154 9.22 4.81 -10.26
C ALA A 154 9.10 3.43 -9.60
N ILE A 155 8.06 3.21 -8.79
CA ILE A 155 7.80 1.91 -8.15
C ILE A 155 7.41 0.88 -9.21
N LEU A 156 6.48 1.21 -10.11
CA LEU A 156 6.03 0.35 -11.20
C LEU A 156 7.21 -0.10 -12.06
N TYR A 157 8.05 0.84 -12.49
CA TYR A 157 9.24 0.54 -13.30
C TYR A 157 10.22 -0.38 -12.57
N SER A 158 10.48 -0.11 -11.29
CA SER A 158 11.41 -0.90 -10.49
C SER A 158 10.92 -2.34 -10.30
N LEU A 159 9.65 -2.52 -9.93
CA LEU A 159 9.02 -3.83 -9.79
C LEU A 159 8.99 -4.59 -11.11
N TYR A 160 8.63 -3.92 -12.20
CA TYR A 160 8.65 -4.54 -13.54
C TYR A 160 10.04 -5.09 -13.87
N HIS A 161 11.08 -4.27 -13.71
CA HIS A 161 12.43 -4.67 -14.06
C HIS A 161 12.94 -5.85 -13.23
N ASP A 162 12.65 -5.83 -11.92
CA ASP A 162 13.00 -6.92 -11.00
C ASP A 162 12.25 -8.22 -11.34
N LEU A 163 10.93 -8.14 -11.52
CA LEU A 163 10.07 -9.31 -11.76
C LEU A 163 10.25 -9.91 -13.15
N ARG A 164 10.62 -9.12 -14.16
CA ARG A 164 10.86 -9.62 -15.52
C ARG A 164 11.94 -10.68 -15.58
N SER A 165 12.92 -10.62 -14.67
CA SER A 165 13.96 -11.65 -14.55
C SER A 165 13.49 -12.93 -13.84
N LYS A 166 12.33 -12.90 -13.19
CA LYS A 166 11.80 -13.95 -12.30
C LYS A 166 10.57 -14.66 -12.86
N ILE A 167 9.82 -14.00 -13.75
CA ILE A 167 8.54 -14.48 -14.30
C ILE A 167 8.63 -14.46 -15.83
N GLU A 168 8.67 -15.65 -16.43
CA GLU A 168 8.89 -15.83 -17.89
C GLU A 168 7.79 -15.18 -18.74
N ASP A 169 6.52 -15.26 -18.31
CA ASP A 169 5.36 -14.76 -19.05
C ASP A 169 4.85 -13.40 -18.55
N LEU A 170 5.69 -12.63 -17.84
CA LEU A 170 5.28 -11.36 -17.20
C LEU A 170 4.69 -10.36 -18.19
N ASP A 171 5.39 -10.12 -19.32
CA ASP A 171 4.98 -9.15 -20.34
C ASP A 171 3.55 -9.49 -20.85
N ARG A 172 3.27 -10.79 -21.08
CA ARG A 172 1.94 -11.28 -21.50
C ARG A 172 0.87 -11.09 -20.42
N ARG A 173 1.19 -11.33 -19.14
CA ARG A 173 0.26 -11.14 -18.02
C ARG A 173 -0.09 -9.66 -17.85
N MET A 174 0.90 -8.78 -17.99
CA MET A 174 0.69 -7.32 -17.95
C MET A 174 -0.16 -6.83 -19.12
N GLU A 175 0.09 -7.30 -20.34
CA GLU A 175 -0.74 -6.97 -21.51
C GLU A 175 -2.20 -7.36 -21.28
N ARG A 176 -2.43 -8.57 -20.76
CA ARG A 176 -3.78 -9.06 -20.43
C ARG A 176 -4.48 -8.13 -19.43
N GLN A 177 -3.78 -7.75 -18.35
CA GLN A 177 -4.33 -6.89 -17.30
C GLN A 177 -4.52 -5.43 -17.76
N GLY A 178 -3.69 -4.96 -18.68
CA GLY A 178 -3.78 -3.61 -19.27
C GLY A 178 -4.95 -3.42 -20.22
N HIS A 179 -5.71 -4.48 -20.54
CA HIS A 179 -6.92 -4.36 -21.36
C HIS A 179 -8.02 -3.58 -20.62
N ILE A 180 -8.32 -2.38 -21.12
CA ILE A 180 -9.27 -1.41 -20.52
C ILE A 180 -10.63 -2.04 -20.18
N VAL A 181 -11.14 -2.93 -21.02
CA VAL A 181 -12.43 -3.61 -20.81
C VAL A 181 -12.42 -4.45 -19.52
N MET A 182 -11.31 -5.14 -19.22
CA MET A 182 -11.19 -5.93 -17.98
C MET A 182 -11.10 -5.02 -16.74
N GLN A 183 -10.46 -3.86 -16.87
CA GLN A 183 -10.33 -2.90 -15.78
C GLN A 183 -11.68 -2.26 -15.38
N GLU A 184 -12.55 -2.00 -16.36
CA GLU A 184 -13.90 -1.47 -16.10
C GLU A 184 -14.79 -2.46 -15.32
N GLU A 185 -14.61 -3.76 -15.54
CA GLU A 185 -15.33 -4.80 -14.79
C GLU A 185 -14.83 -4.92 -13.36
N LEU A 186 -13.50 -4.92 -13.15
CA LEU A 186 -12.89 -5.04 -11.82
C LEU A 186 -13.13 -3.80 -10.93
N ALA A 187 -13.15 -2.60 -11.52
CA ALA A 187 -13.40 -1.36 -10.79
C ALA A 187 -14.78 -1.32 -10.10
N GLN A 188 -15.74 -2.14 -10.54
CA GLN A 188 -17.07 -2.24 -9.93
C GLN A 188 -17.10 -3.08 -8.65
N PHE A 189 -16.04 -3.87 -8.36
CA PHE A 189 -16.07 -4.90 -7.31
C PHE A 189 -15.15 -4.66 -6.11
N GLY A 190 -14.31 -3.61 -6.07
CA GLY A 190 -13.57 -3.35 -4.81
C GLY A 190 -12.36 -2.44 -4.85
N GLY A 191 -11.88 -2.01 -6.02
CA GLY A 191 -10.69 -1.15 -6.12
C GLY A 191 -10.23 -1.03 -7.57
N VAL A 192 -9.23 -0.19 -7.81
CA VAL A 192 -8.52 -0.17 -9.10
C VAL A 192 -7.37 -1.17 -8.98
N HIS A 193 -7.35 -2.19 -9.82
CA HIS A 193 -6.29 -3.21 -9.86
C HIS A 193 -5.39 -2.95 -11.07
N ASP A 194 -4.66 -1.83 -11.00
CA ASP A 194 -3.78 -1.39 -12.08
C ASP A 194 -2.51 -2.28 -12.22
N LEU A 195 -1.60 -1.88 -13.10
CA LEU A 195 -0.36 -2.62 -13.33
C LEU A 195 0.58 -2.61 -12.11
N LEU A 196 0.59 -1.54 -11.30
CA LEU A 196 1.36 -1.52 -10.06
C LEU A 196 0.79 -2.53 -9.08
N PHE A 197 -0.54 -2.57 -8.92
CA PHE A 197 -1.21 -3.55 -8.08
C PHE A 197 -0.87 -5.00 -8.49
N LEU A 198 -0.91 -5.28 -9.80
CA LEU A 198 -0.55 -6.59 -10.35
C LEU A 198 0.90 -6.97 -10.04
N LEU A 199 1.85 -6.08 -10.35
CA LEU A 199 3.28 -6.32 -10.13
C LEU A 199 3.56 -6.53 -8.65
N LYS A 200 2.98 -5.70 -7.78
CA LYS A 200 3.16 -5.87 -6.34
C LYS A 200 2.58 -7.18 -5.83
N SER A 201 1.42 -7.59 -6.36
CA SER A 201 0.83 -8.90 -6.04
C SER A 201 1.76 -10.05 -6.42
N PHE A 202 2.39 -10.03 -7.60
CA PHE A 202 3.34 -11.06 -8.02
C PHE A 202 4.63 -11.07 -7.19
N ASP A 203 5.16 -9.91 -6.83
CA ASP A 203 6.29 -9.82 -5.89
C ASP A 203 5.95 -10.50 -4.55
N LEU A 204 4.75 -10.24 -4.02
CA LEU A 204 4.28 -10.86 -2.79
C LEU A 204 4.04 -12.37 -2.95
N ASP A 205 3.46 -12.81 -4.07
CA ASP A 205 3.27 -14.24 -4.36
C ASP A 205 4.62 -14.98 -4.36
N LEU A 206 5.66 -14.41 -5.00
CA LEU A 206 7.00 -14.99 -4.99
C LEU A 206 7.62 -15.03 -3.59
N ARG A 207 7.50 -13.95 -2.80
CA ARG A 207 8.02 -13.90 -1.41
C ARG A 207 7.32 -14.89 -0.48
N MET A 208 6.03 -15.12 -0.69
CA MET A 208 5.22 -16.06 0.08
C MET A 208 5.25 -17.49 -0.46
N ASN A 209 5.91 -17.72 -1.59
CA ASN A 209 5.92 -18.99 -2.30
C ASN A 209 4.50 -19.48 -2.66
N TYR A 210 3.66 -18.55 -3.11
CA TYR A 210 2.32 -18.81 -3.64
C TYR A 210 2.34 -19.00 -5.16
N PRO A 211 1.32 -19.67 -5.73
CA PRO A 211 1.03 -19.57 -7.16
C PRO A 211 0.83 -18.10 -7.56
N LEU A 212 1.35 -17.70 -8.73
CA LEU A 212 1.18 -16.33 -9.23
C LEU A 212 -0.31 -15.99 -9.40
N GLY A 213 -0.68 -14.79 -8.97
CA GLY A 213 -2.07 -14.31 -8.97
C GLY A 213 -2.83 -14.61 -7.68
N THR A 214 -2.23 -15.26 -6.68
CA THR A 214 -2.90 -15.59 -5.42
C THR A 214 -3.25 -14.32 -4.65
N VAL A 215 -2.29 -13.42 -4.41
CA VAL A 215 -2.58 -12.13 -3.76
C VAL A 215 -3.50 -11.27 -4.62
N PHE A 216 -3.28 -11.27 -5.94
CA PHE A 216 -4.07 -10.47 -6.88
C PHE A 216 -5.57 -10.84 -6.86
N GLY A 217 -5.88 -12.14 -6.95
CA GLY A 217 -7.24 -12.67 -7.08
C GLY A 217 -7.87 -13.17 -5.78
N TYR A 218 -7.36 -12.78 -4.61
CA TYR A 218 -7.80 -13.32 -3.30
C TYR A 218 -7.82 -14.86 -3.26
N GLY A 219 -6.73 -15.49 -3.67
CA GLY A 219 -6.59 -16.96 -3.68
C GLY A 219 -7.05 -17.61 -4.99
N MET A 220 -7.71 -16.88 -5.87
CA MET A 220 -8.08 -17.34 -7.21
C MET A 220 -6.91 -17.09 -8.17
N ALA A 221 -5.88 -17.95 -8.11
CA ALA A 221 -4.76 -17.91 -9.03
C ALA A 221 -5.17 -18.34 -10.45
N ASP A 222 -4.62 -17.66 -11.46
CA ASP A 222 -4.82 -17.87 -12.90
C ASP A 222 -3.54 -18.37 -13.61
#